data_AF-A0A7C3L9M7-F1
#
_entry.id   AF-A0A7C3L9M7-F1
#
_cell.length_a   1.000
_cell.length_b   1.000
_cell.length_c   1.000
_cell.angle_alpha   90.00
_cell.angle_beta   90.00
_cell.angle_gamma   90.00
#
_symmetry.space_group_name_H-M   'P 1'
#
loop_
_entity.id
_entity.type
_entity.pdbx_description
1 polymer ?
#
loop_
_entity_poly.entity_id
_entity_poly.type
_entity_poly.pdbx_seq_one_letter_code
_entity_poly.pdbx_strand_id
1 'polypeptide(L)'
;KIRLKKVLGVQKDKLDSVLKWIKTNGVPNYFGNQRFGNDGDNWVDGKKLIEGTLKMRDKKTREFLMGSYQSYLFNNWLSKRMELNLLLEKFSEAETEQVMELPEGSLKGTKDQPNFFKLVEGDTMMHYPYGRVFNVEDLAEEARRFETKDIAPAGLLPGKKAKLSTATAGLLEAAFVEKMPLNGARRYAWIQVTEVTKNYVEEKAHYELSFVLPKGSYATNVLDVLRGGNEF
;
A
#
# COMPACT_ATOMS: atom_id res chain seq x y z
N LYS A 1 -1.33 21.02 5.71
CA LYS A 1 -2.53 21.32 6.52
C LYS A 1 -3.78 21.08 5.68
N ILE A 2 -4.70 20.26 6.17
CA ILE A 2 -5.98 19.88 5.55
C ILE A 2 -7.10 20.35 6.47
N ARG A 3 -8.25 20.71 5.89
CA ARG A 3 -9.46 21.09 6.64
C ARG A 3 -10.65 20.32 6.11
N LEU A 4 -11.24 19.49 6.96
CA LEU A 4 -12.53 18.84 6.72
C LEU A 4 -13.63 19.78 7.21
N LYS A 5 -14.61 20.06 6.35
CA LYS A 5 -15.74 20.94 6.68
C LYS A 5 -16.98 20.10 6.98
N LYS A 6 -17.96 20.69 7.67
CA LYS A 6 -19.23 20.05 8.05
C LYS A 6 -19.02 18.79 8.89
N VAL A 7 -18.06 18.84 9.81
CA VAL A 7 -17.79 17.75 10.76
C VAL A 7 -18.60 18.00 12.03
N LEU A 8 -19.60 17.15 12.28
CA LEU A 8 -20.43 17.17 13.48
C LEU A 8 -19.75 16.41 14.63
N GLY A 9 -20.23 16.55 15.87
CA GLY A 9 -19.64 15.95 17.07
C GLY A 9 -19.34 14.44 16.95
N VAL A 10 -20.32 13.64 16.54
CA VAL A 10 -20.15 12.19 16.33
C VAL A 10 -19.09 11.87 15.26
N GLN A 11 -19.02 12.68 14.19
CA GLN A 11 -18.03 12.51 13.14
C GLN A 11 -16.63 12.88 13.63
N LYS A 12 -16.51 13.89 14.50
CA LYS A 12 -15.25 14.27 15.15
C LYS A 12 -14.72 13.14 16.03
N ASP A 13 -15.56 12.46 16.80
CA ASP A 13 -15.12 11.34 17.65
C ASP A 13 -14.70 10.11 16.83
N LYS A 14 -15.40 9.86 15.71
CA LYS A 14 -14.97 8.85 14.73
C LYS A 14 -13.61 9.20 14.13
N LEU A 15 -13.41 10.44 13.67
CA LEU A 15 -12.12 10.89 13.12
C LEU A 15 -10.99 10.79 14.14
N ASP A 16 -11.25 11.14 15.40
CA ASP A 16 -10.29 11.02 16.50
C ASP A 16 -9.85 9.57 16.71
N SER A 17 -10.81 8.65 16.70
CA SER A 17 -10.57 7.22 16.88
C SER A 17 -9.76 6.63 15.72
N VAL A 18 -10.13 6.98 14.48
CA VAL A 18 -9.40 6.53 13.29
C VAL A 18 -7.99 7.13 13.23
N LEU A 19 -7.80 8.41 13.59
CA LEU A 19 -6.46 9.00 13.68
C LEU A 19 -5.57 8.30 14.71
N LYS A 20 -6.14 7.88 15.85
CA LYS A 20 -5.40 7.11 16.85
C LYS A 20 -4.96 5.77 16.25
N TRP A 21 -5.84 5.09 15.52
CA TRP A 21 -5.51 3.85 14.83
C TRP A 21 -4.43 4.05 13.75
N ILE A 22 -4.54 5.09 12.93
CA ILE A 22 -3.56 5.47 11.90
C ILE A 22 -2.18 5.74 12.51
N LYS A 23 -2.13 6.42 13.66
CA LYS A 23 -0.85 6.72 14.34
C LYS A 23 -0.15 5.44 14.81
N THR A 24 -0.91 4.45 15.26
CA THR A 24 -0.38 3.16 15.70
C THR A 24 0.03 2.32 14.50
N ASN A 25 -0.89 2.08 13.57
CA ASN A 25 -0.72 1.08 12.53
C ASN A 25 -0.04 1.65 11.28
N GLY A 26 -0.34 2.89 10.88
CA GLY A 26 0.01 3.44 9.57
C GLY A 26 -1.16 3.34 8.59
N VAL A 27 -0.87 3.53 7.30
CA VAL A 27 -1.86 3.46 6.21
C VAL A 27 -1.28 2.79 4.96
N PRO A 28 -2.12 2.20 4.09
CA PRO A 28 -1.68 1.70 2.79
C PRO A 28 -1.22 2.85 1.89
N ASN A 29 -0.24 2.58 1.02
CA ASN A 29 0.42 3.60 0.19
C ASN A 29 0.11 3.49 -1.31
N TYR A 30 -1.17 3.46 -1.64
CA TYR A 30 -1.67 3.49 -3.01
C TYR A 30 -1.14 4.70 -3.80
N PHE A 31 -1.05 4.53 -5.11
CA PHE A 31 -0.98 5.65 -6.04
C PHE A 31 -2.37 6.26 -6.18
N GLY A 32 -2.50 7.57 -5.94
CA GLY A 32 -3.78 8.27 -6.09
C GLY A 32 -4.18 8.47 -7.56
N ASN A 33 -5.46 8.77 -7.81
CA ASN A 33 -6.06 8.91 -9.14
C ASN A 33 -5.30 9.82 -10.11
N GLN A 34 -4.69 10.90 -9.58
CA GLN A 34 -3.76 11.78 -10.31
C GLN A 34 -2.70 11.00 -11.13
N ARG A 35 -2.21 9.86 -10.62
CA ARG A 35 -1.20 9.03 -11.27
C ARG A 35 -1.70 8.44 -12.59
N PHE A 36 -3.01 8.27 -12.73
CA PHE A 36 -3.65 7.60 -13.85
C PHE A 36 -4.28 8.58 -14.85
N GLY A 37 -4.01 9.88 -14.72
CA GLY A 37 -4.57 10.91 -15.61
C GLY A 37 -5.95 11.39 -15.17
N ASN A 38 -6.53 12.31 -15.94
CA ASN A 38 -7.85 12.88 -15.61
C ASN A 38 -8.96 11.83 -15.72
N ASP A 39 -8.87 10.95 -16.72
CA ASP A 39 -9.87 9.91 -17.00
C ASP A 39 -9.55 8.58 -16.29
N GLY A 40 -8.41 8.49 -15.60
CA GLY A 40 -8.01 7.32 -14.81
C GLY A 40 -7.54 6.11 -15.65
N ASP A 41 -7.32 6.28 -16.95
CA ASP A 41 -7.08 5.22 -17.92
C ASP A 41 -5.67 5.22 -18.52
N ASN A 42 -4.75 6.09 -18.06
CA ASN A 42 -3.36 6.12 -18.54
C ASN A 42 -2.64 4.76 -18.44
N TRP A 43 -3.05 3.92 -17.50
CA TRP A 43 -2.49 2.58 -17.34
C TRP A 43 -2.88 1.65 -18.51
N VAL A 44 -4.02 1.88 -19.17
CA VAL A 44 -4.50 1.10 -20.32
C VAL A 44 -3.57 1.32 -21.50
N ASP A 45 -3.25 2.57 -21.82
CA ASP A 45 -2.29 2.88 -22.87
C ASP A 45 -0.87 2.46 -22.47
N GLY A 46 -0.52 2.57 -21.18
CA GLY A 46 0.69 1.98 -20.63
C GLY A 46 0.80 0.48 -20.94
N LYS A 47 -0.26 -0.29 -20.71
CA LYS A 47 -0.34 -1.72 -21.01
C LYS A 47 -0.19 -1.98 -22.51
N LYS A 48 -0.92 -1.27 -23.38
CA LYS A 48 -0.80 -1.40 -24.84
C LYS A 48 0.62 -1.10 -25.34
N LEU A 49 1.35 -0.17 -24.71
CA LEU A 49 2.74 0.13 -25.02
C LEU A 49 3.68 -1.03 -24.64
N ILE A 50 3.42 -1.72 -23.53
CA ILE A 50 4.17 -2.92 -23.12
C ILE A 50 3.93 -4.08 -24.07
N GLU A 51 2.67 -4.30 -24.45
CA GLU A 51 2.26 -5.36 -25.39
C GLU A 51 2.67 -5.06 -26.85
N GLY A 52 3.08 -3.83 -27.15
CA GLY A 52 3.47 -3.40 -28.50
C GLY A 52 2.30 -3.12 -29.45
N THR A 53 1.07 -3.13 -28.94
CA THR A 53 -0.16 -2.83 -29.72
C THR A 53 -0.37 -1.32 -29.90
N LEU A 54 0.24 -0.49 -29.04
CA LEU A 54 0.37 0.95 -29.22
C LEU A 54 1.83 1.32 -29.50
N LYS A 55 2.07 2.25 -30.43
CA LYS A 55 3.40 2.80 -30.71
C LYS A 55 3.41 4.29 -30.43
N MET A 56 4.39 4.74 -29.66
CA MET A 56 4.55 6.14 -29.29
C MET A 56 6.00 6.59 -29.49
N ARG A 57 6.19 7.70 -30.21
CA ARG A 57 7.51 8.29 -30.49
C ARG A 57 8.02 9.12 -29.32
N ASP A 58 7.14 9.88 -28.66
CA ASP A 58 7.54 10.72 -27.52
C ASP A 58 7.97 9.83 -26.35
N LYS A 59 9.26 9.87 -26.03
CA LYS A 59 9.87 9.00 -25.02
C LYS A 59 9.31 9.30 -23.63
N LYS A 60 9.11 10.58 -23.30
CA LYS A 60 8.69 11.01 -21.97
C LYS A 60 7.26 10.55 -21.66
N THR A 61 6.32 10.79 -22.57
CA THR A 61 4.93 10.35 -22.44
C THR A 61 4.86 8.84 -22.42
N ARG A 62 5.62 8.15 -23.27
CA ARG A 62 5.69 6.68 -23.29
C ARG A 62 6.14 6.13 -21.93
N GLU A 63 7.23 6.65 -21.37
CA GLU A 63 7.73 6.23 -20.05
C GLU A 63 6.74 6.55 -18.93
N PHE A 64 6.06 7.69 -18.99
CA PHE A 64 5.01 8.06 -18.03
C PHE A 64 3.81 7.10 -18.08
N LEU A 65 3.31 6.76 -19.27
CA LEU A 65 2.19 5.83 -19.43
C LEU A 65 2.55 4.41 -18.98
N MET A 66 3.71 3.89 -19.38
CA MET A 66 4.21 2.60 -18.89
C MET A 66 4.38 2.61 -17.36
N GLY A 67 4.87 3.72 -16.80
CA GLY A 67 4.99 3.91 -15.35
C GLY A 67 3.64 4.04 -14.63
N SER A 68 2.58 4.44 -15.33
CA SER A 68 1.21 4.41 -14.82
C SER A 68 0.69 2.97 -14.77
N TYR A 69 1.05 2.13 -15.73
CA TYR A 69 0.76 0.69 -15.66
C TYR A 69 1.50 -0.02 -14.52
N GLN A 70 2.76 0.33 -14.22
CA GLN A 70 3.44 -0.15 -13.01
C GLN A 70 2.67 0.22 -11.73
N SER A 71 2.22 1.47 -11.64
CA SER A 71 1.42 1.94 -10.50
C SER A 71 0.09 1.21 -10.38
N TYR A 72 -0.54 0.85 -11.50
CA TYR A 72 -1.77 0.07 -11.54
C TYR A 72 -1.54 -1.35 -11.00
N LEU A 73 -0.50 -2.05 -11.47
CA LEU A 73 -0.14 -3.38 -10.96
C LEU A 73 0.18 -3.36 -9.46
N PHE A 74 0.92 -2.33 -9.01
CA PHE A 74 1.20 -2.12 -7.58
C PHE A 74 -0.08 -1.92 -6.75
N ASN A 75 -1.02 -1.09 -7.21
CA ASN A 75 -2.27 -0.85 -6.51
C ASN A 75 -3.08 -2.15 -6.39
N ASN A 76 -3.21 -2.93 -7.47
CA ASN A 76 -3.94 -4.20 -7.43
C ASN A 76 -3.27 -5.23 -6.50
N TRP A 77 -1.94 -5.32 -6.51
CA TRP A 77 -1.20 -6.16 -5.56
C TRP A 77 -1.46 -5.73 -4.12
N LEU A 78 -1.44 -4.42 -3.86
CA LEU A 78 -1.72 -3.89 -2.52
C LEU A 78 -3.15 -4.20 -2.09
N SER A 79 -4.14 -4.07 -2.97
CA SER A 79 -5.54 -4.47 -2.67
C SER A 79 -5.65 -5.96 -2.36
N LYS A 80 -4.96 -6.85 -3.10
CA LYS A 80 -4.89 -8.28 -2.75
C LYS A 80 -4.26 -8.52 -1.37
N ARG A 81 -3.24 -7.75 -1.00
CA ARG A 81 -2.65 -7.80 0.35
C ARG A 81 -3.59 -7.25 1.42
N MET A 82 -4.36 -6.20 1.14
CA MET A 82 -5.37 -5.68 2.05
C MET A 82 -6.49 -6.70 2.30
N GLU A 83 -6.93 -7.40 1.25
CA GLU A 83 -7.88 -8.52 1.36
C GLU A 83 -7.34 -9.61 2.28
N LEU A 84 -6.11 -10.07 2.09
CA LEU A 84 -5.45 -11.05 2.98
C LEU A 84 -5.50 -10.59 4.45
N ASN A 85 -5.13 -9.34 4.73
CA ASN A 85 -5.14 -8.80 6.09
C ASN A 85 -6.54 -8.76 6.69
N LEU A 86 -7.55 -8.35 5.89
CA LEU A 86 -8.95 -8.32 6.33
C LEU A 86 -9.51 -9.72 6.58
N LEU A 87 -9.12 -10.71 5.79
CA LEU A 87 -9.48 -12.12 6.03
C LEU A 87 -8.83 -12.62 7.32
N LEU A 88 -7.55 -12.34 7.54
CA LEU A 88 -6.83 -12.72 8.76
C LEU A 88 -7.38 -12.04 10.03
N GLU A 89 -8.10 -10.91 9.93
CA GLU A 89 -8.81 -10.34 11.09
C GLU A 89 -10.06 -11.16 11.47
N LYS A 90 -10.72 -11.79 10.49
CA LYS A 90 -12.03 -12.44 10.67
C LYS A 90 -11.98 -13.96 10.74
N PHE A 91 -10.99 -14.57 10.10
CA PHE A 91 -10.87 -16.01 9.91
C PHE A 91 -9.53 -16.52 10.45
N SER A 92 -9.40 -17.84 10.59
CA SER A 92 -8.14 -18.49 10.90
C SER A 92 -7.15 -18.45 9.72
N GLU A 93 -5.89 -18.76 9.98
CA GLU A 93 -4.85 -18.87 8.95
C GLU A 93 -5.24 -19.92 7.91
N ALA A 94 -5.67 -21.12 8.34
CA ALA A 94 -6.07 -22.21 7.47
C ALA A 94 -7.30 -21.88 6.59
N GLU A 95 -8.33 -21.22 7.16
CA GLU A 95 -9.49 -20.77 6.36
C GLU A 95 -9.07 -19.72 5.33
N THR A 96 -8.17 -18.81 5.71
CA THR A 96 -7.66 -17.77 4.81
C THR A 96 -6.82 -18.37 3.69
N GLU A 97 -6.00 -19.37 3.98
CA GLU A 97 -5.24 -20.14 2.97
C GLU A 97 -6.18 -20.77 1.94
N GLN A 98 -7.28 -21.38 2.38
CA GLN A 98 -8.28 -21.97 1.48
C GLN A 98 -8.96 -20.92 0.59
N VAL A 99 -9.40 -19.81 1.16
CA VAL A 99 -10.08 -18.72 0.42
C VAL A 99 -9.14 -18.09 -0.62
N MET A 100 -7.87 -17.93 -0.27
CA MET A 100 -6.85 -17.28 -1.10
C MET A 100 -6.11 -18.24 -2.03
N GLU A 101 -6.48 -19.54 -2.02
CA GLU A 101 -5.81 -20.61 -2.77
C GLU A 101 -4.30 -20.71 -2.49
N LEU A 102 -3.90 -20.54 -1.22
CA LEU A 102 -2.51 -20.63 -0.77
C LEU A 102 -2.18 -22.05 -0.25
N PRO A 103 -0.90 -22.46 -0.29
CA PRO A 103 -0.48 -23.73 0.29
C PRO A 103 -0.79 -23.83 1.79
N GLU A 104 -1.13 -25.03 2.26
CA GLU A 104 -1.40 -25.29 3.68
C GLU A 104 -0.19 -24.93 4.55
N GLY A 105 -0.43 -24.18 5.62
CA GLY A 105 0.59 -23.71 6.56
C GLY A 105 1.45 -22.54 6.08
N SER A 106 1.18 -22.01 4.88
CA SER A 106 1.92 -20.87 4.31
C SER A 106 1.67 -19.53 5.02
N LEU A 107 0.62 -19.44 5.83
CA LEU A 107 0.27 -18.29 6.67
C LEU A 107 0.54 -18.53 8.16
N LYS A 108 1.26 -19.60 8.52
CA LYS A 108 1.52 -19.95 9.91
C LYS A 108 2.22 -18.81 10.68
N GLY A 109 1.63 -18.37 11.78
CA GLY A 109 2.19 -17.32 12.65
C GLY A 109 2.07 -15.90 12.08
N THR A 110 1.25 -15.72 11.04
CA THR A 110 0.99 -14.40 10.46
C THR A 110 -0.06 -13.64 11.24
N LYS A 111 -1.08 -14.33 11.77
CA LYS A 111 -2.23 -13.72 12.46
C LYS A 111 -1.83 -13.08 13.79
N ASP A 112 -0.92 -13.71 14.52
CA ASP A 112 -0.45 -13.28 15.85
C ASP A 112 0.44 -12.03 15.82
N GLN A 113 0.83 -11.58 14.62
CA GLN A 113 1.62 -10.35 14.48
C GLN A 113 0.81 -9.13 14.95
N PRO A 114 1.43 -8.15 15.63
CA PRO A 114 0.72 -7.06 16.29
C PRO A 114 0.22 -5.98 15.33
N ASN A 115 0.87 -5.82 14.18
CA ASN A 115 0.44 -4.86 13.17
C ASN A 115 -0.79 -5.36 12.41
N PHE A 116 -1.61 -4.43 11.90
CA PHE A 116 -2.71 -4.76 10.99
C PHE A 116 -2.22 -5.39 9.68
N PHE A 117 -1.17 -4.82 9.06
CA PHE A 117 -0.57 -5.39 7.86
C PHE A 117 0.31 -6.57 8.26
N LYS A 118 -0.18 -7.79 8.04
CA LYS A 118 0.54 -9.03 8.33
C LYS A 118 1.63 -9.26 7.28
N LEU A 119 2.84 -9.47 7.76
CA LEU A 119 3.94 -9.97 6.94
C LEU A 119 3.72 -11.46 6.68
N VAL A 120 4.18 -11.94 5.53
CA VAL A 120 4.25 -13.37 5.20
C VAL A 120 5.67 -13.73 4.76
N GLU A 121 5.98 -15.02 4.76
CA GLU A 121 7.30 -15.51 4.35
C GLU A 121 7.67 -15.01 2.94
N GLY A 122 8.92 -14.54 2.80
CA GLY A 122 9.47 -14.05 1.54
C GLY A 122 8.96 -12.67 1.10
N ASP A 123 8.20 -11.96 1.94
CA ASP A 123 7.84 -10.56 1.71
C ASP A 123 9.07 -9.72 1.42
N THR A 124 8.98 -8.79 0.47
CA THR A 124 10.06 -7.85 0.24
C THR A 124 9.89 -6.63 1.13
N MET A 125 10.89 -6.37 1.98
CA MET A 125 10.92 -5.29 2.96
C MET A 125 11.92 -4.20 2.57
N MET A 126 11.71 -2.99 3.09
CA MET A 126 12.62 -1.85 2.98
C MET A 126 12.87 -1.24 4.36
N HIS A 127 14.11 -0.84 4.63
CA HIS A 127 14.45 -0.05 5.83
C HIS A 127 13.82 1.34 5.75
N TYR A 128 13.18 1.78 6.83
CA TYR A 128 12.35 2.98 6.87
C TYR A 128 13.06 4.15 7.58
N PRO A 129 12.97 5.40 7.10
CA PRO A 129 12.37 5.83 5.83
C PRO A 129 13.33 5.68 4.63
N TYR A 130 14.60 5.33 4.86
CA TYR A 130 15.60 5.14 3.81
C TYR A 130 16.34 3.83 4.01
N GLY A 131 16.39 2.99 2.97
CA GLY A 131 17.43 1.97 2.92
C GLY A 131 17.13 0.79 2.03
N ARG A 132 17.84 -0.29 2.33
CA ARG A 132 18.03 -1.43 1.44
C ARG A 132 16.80 -2.32 1.40
N VAL A 133 16.60 -2.92 0.23
CA VAL A 133 15.58 -3.93 -0.05
C VAL A 133 16.11 -5.30 0.36
N PHE A 134 15.31 -6.08 1.07
CA PHE A 134 15.61 -7.47 1.45
C PHE A 134 14.33 -8.30 1.49
N ASN A 135 14.43 -9.63 1.51
CA ASN A 135 13.26 -10.49 1.69
C ASN A 135 13.20 -10.95 3.14
N VAL A 136 12.00 -11.15 3.67
CA VAL A 136 11.76 -11.71 5.00
C VAL A 136 12.27 -13.16 5.02
N GLU A 137 13.13 -13.46 6.00
CA GLU A 137 13.64 -14.80 6.25
C GLU A 137 13.19 -15.32 7.62
N ASP A 138 13.09 -14.46 8.65
CA ASP A 138 12.70 -14.87 10.02
C ASP A 138 11.22 -14.61 10.35
N LEU A 139 10.47 -13.77 9.67
CA LEU A 139 9.07 -13.41 9.95
C LEU A 139 8.79 -12.83 11.35
N ALA A 140 9.08 -13.54 12.45
CA ALA A 140 8.82 -13.08 13.81
C ALA A 140 9.71 -11.87 14.16
N GLU A 141 10.99 -11.91 13.80
CA GLU A 141 11.91 -10.79 13.96
C GLU A 141 11.52 -9.61 13.07
N GLU A 142 11.20 -9.84 11.80
CA GLU A 142 10.80 -8.77 10.88
C GLU A 142 9.44 -8.18 11.25
N ALA A 143 8.51 -8.95 11.82
CA ALA A 143 7.26 -8.44 12.36
C ALA A 143 7.52 -7.50 13.54
N ARG A 144 8.45 -7.84 14.45
CA ARG A 144 8.89 -6.94 15.53
C ARG A 144 9.51 -5.66 14.98
N ARG A 145 10.42 -5.75 14.01
CA ARG A 145 11.07 -4.60 13.38
C ARG A 145 10.09 -3.72 12.60
N PHE A 146 9.03 -4.32 12.05
CA PHE A 146 7.95 -3.57 11.41
C PHE A 146 7.08 -2.84 12.44
N GLU A 147 6.80 -3.47 13.59
CA GLU A 147 6.10 -2.84 14.71
C GLU A 147 6.87 -1.65 15.31
N THR A 148 8.19 -1.77 15.44
CA THR A 148 9.07 -0.65 15.87
C THR A 148 9.27 0.40 14.78
N LYS A 149 8.71 0.18 13.58
CA LYS A 149 8.75 1.10 12.42
C LYS A 149 10.14 1.26 11.80
N ASP A 150 11.03 0.29 12.01
CA ASP A 150 12.39 0.26 11.45
C ASP A 150 12.40 -0.17 9.99
N ILE A 151 11.42 -0.96 9.60
CA ILE A 151 11.23 -1.47 8.24
C ILE A 151 9.76 -1.32 7.84
N ALA A 152 9.47 -1.46 6.54
CA ALA A 152 8.10 -1.52 6.03
C ALA A 152 8.01 -2.46 4.82
N PRO A 153 6.86 -3.13 4.62
CA PRO A 153 6.61 -3.95 3.45
C PRO A 153 6.65 -3.12 2.17
N ALA A 154 7.17 -3.70 1.09
CA ALA A 154 7.39 -3.01 -0.16
C ALA A 154 6.86 -3.79 -1.37
N GLY A 155 5.89 -3.19 -2.06
CA GLY A 155 5.31 -3.75 -3.28
C GLY A 155 6.18 -3.56 -4.51
N LEU A 156 5.98 -4.44 -5.48
CA LEU A 156 6.68 -4.44 -6.75
C LEU A 156 6.19 -3.32 -7.67
N LEU A 157 7.13 -2.57 -8.22
CA LEU A 157 6.96 -1.86 -9.49
C LEU A 157 7.70 -2.68 -10.55
N PRO A 158 6.99 -3.46 -11.40
CA PRO A 158 7.64 -4.45 -12.25
C PRO A 158 8.66 -3.83 -13.21
N GLY A 159 9.73 -4.56 -13.51
CA GLY A 159 10.77 -4.09 -14.42
C GLY A 159 12.08 -4.84 -14.23
N LYS A 160 13.07 -4.52 -15.06
CA LYS A 160 14.28 -5.33 -15.26
C LYS A 160 15.14 -5.56 -14.01
N LYS A 161 15.09 -4.66 -13.03
CA LYS A 161 16.01 -4.63 -11.87
C LYS A 161 15.29 -4.79 -10.53
N ALA A 162 13.96 -4.95 -10.53
CA ALA A 162 13.22 -5.07 -9.29
C ALA A 162 13.48 -6.44 -8.65
N LYS A 163 13.84 -6.46 -7.37
CA LYS A 163 13.91 -7.69 -6.57
C LYS A 163 12.51 -8.26 -6.44
N LEU A 164 12.30 -9.55 -6.68
CA LEU A 164 11.01 -10.23 -6.55
C LEU A 164 10.81 -10.77 -5.13
N SER A 165 9.55 -10.87 -4.70
CA SER A 165 9.19 -11.56 -3.46
C SER A 165 9.30 -13.07 -3.67
N THR A 166 9.47 -13.81 -2.59
CA THR A 166 9.70 -15.27 -2.58
C THR A 166 8.66 -15.97 -1.73
N ALA A 167 8.64 -17.31 -1.71
CA ALA A 167 7.72 -18.11 -0.90
C ALA A 167 6.25 -17.65 -1.04
N THR A 168 5.50 -17.57 0.06
CA THR A 168 4.09 -17.14 0.10
C THR A 168 3.89 -15.76 -0.52
N ALA A 169 4.78 -14.80 -0.23
CA ALA A 169 4.69 -13.46 -0.82
C ALA A 169 4.88 -13.49 -2.34
N GLY A 170 5.76 -14.37 -2.85
CA GLY A 170 5.96 -14.60 -4.27
C GLY A 170 4.70 -15.13 -4.98
N LEU A 171 3.96 -16.02 -4.34
CA LEU A 171 2.67 -16.52 -4.85
C LEU A 171 1.62 -15.40 -4.94
N LEU A 172 1.57 -14.55 -3.92
CA LEU A 172 0.68 -13.38 -3.89
C LEU A 172 1.07 -12.32 -4.92
N GLU A 173 2.37 -12.18 -5.19
CA GLU A 173 2.93 -11.22 -6.15
C GLU A 173 2.87 -11.70 -7.61
N ALA A 174 2.86 -13.00 -7.86
CA ALA A 174 3.04 -13.61 -9.19
C ALA A 174 2.12 -13.02 -10.27
N ALA A 175 0.85 -12.78 -9.95
CA ALA A 175 -0.14 -12.22 -10.88
C ALA A 175 0.16 -10.77 -11.33
N PHE A 176 1.07 -10.08 -10.64
CA PHE A 176 1.42 -8.68 -10.89
C PHE A 176 2.85 -8.52 -11.43
N VAL A 177 3.56 -9.62 -11.65
CA VAL A 177 4.89 -9.62 -12.27
C VAL A 177 4.73 -9.53 -13.78
N GLU A 178 5.12 -8.40 -14.36
CA GLU A 178 5.02 -8.15 -15.79
C GLU A 178 6.39 -7.80 -16.37
N LYS A 179 6.73 -8.39 -17.53
CA LYS A 179 7.98 -8.08 -18.23
C LYS A 179 7.83 -6.77 -18.99
N MET A 180 8.60 -5.76 -18.59
CA MET A 180 8.52 -4.43 -19.22
C MET A 180 9.90 -3.78 -19.40
N PRO A 181 10.06 -2.80 -20.32
CA PRO A 181 11.35 -2.21 -20.63
C PRO A 181 11.83 -1.19 -19.58
N LEU A 182 11.04 -0.95 -18.53
CA LEU A 182 11.36 -0.08 -17.41
C LEU A 182 12.33 -0.75 -16.42
N ASN A 183 13.02 0.06 -15.62
CA ASN A 183 13.94 -0.46 -14.59
C ASN A 183 13.21 -1.26 -13.50
N GLY A 184 11.99 -0.86 -13.14
CA GLY A 184 11.31 -1.41 -11.97
C GLY A 184 11.95 -0.98 -10.65
N ALA A 185 11.23 -1.17 -9.55
CA ALA A 185 11.66 -0.81 -8.21
C ALA A 185 10.82 -1.53 -7.14
N ARG A 186 11.12 -1.24 -5.87
CA ARG A 186 10.26 -1.52 -4.72
C ARG A 186 9.77 -0.21 -4.13
N ARG A 187 8.50 -0.19 -3.71
CA ARG A 187 7.84 0.97 -3.12
C ARG A 187 7.18 0.54 -1.83
N TYR A 188 7.31 1.34 -0.76
CA TYR A 188 6.57 1.09 0.48
C TYR A 188 5.09 0.85 0.19
N ALA A 189 4.61 -0.32 0.59
CA ALA A 189 3.21 -0.72 0.56
C ALA A 189 2.42 -0.09 1.71
N TRP A 190 3.12 0.13 2.83
CA TRP A 190 2.57 0.62 4.07
C TRP A 190 3.44 1.76 4.61
N ILE A 191 2.83 2.86 5.03
CA ILE A 191 3.55 4.07 5.45
C ILE A 191 3.08 4.55 6.83
N GLN A 192 4.03 5.11 7.57
CA GLN A 192 3.78 5.73 8.86
C GLN A 192 3.39 7.20 8.67
N VAL A 193 2.35 7.62 9.40
CA VAL A 193 1.88 9.00 9.45
C VAL A 193 2.43 9.65 10.71
N THR A 194 3.36 10.60 10.55
CA THR A 194 4.07 11.24 11.68
C THR A 194 3.62 12.68 11.86
N GLU A 195 4.02 13.28 12.99
CA GLU A 195 3.76 14.70 13.30
C GLU A 195 2.27 15.10 13.18
N VAL A 196 1.38 14.18 13.60
CA VAL A 196 -0.07 14.37 13.52
C VAL A 196 -0.50 15.44 14.52
N THR A 197 -1.04 16.54 14.00
CA THR A 197 -1.66 17.62 14.78
C THR A 197 -3.09 17.81 14.32
N LYS A 198 -4.01 17.97 15.27
CA LYS A 198 -5.45 18.14 15.01
C LYS A 198 -6.02 19.28 15.82
N ASN A 199 -7.01 19.97 15.25
CA ASN A 199 -7.78 21.00 15.94
C ASN A 199 -9.23 20.96 15.43
N TYR A 200 -10.20 20.90 16.34
CA TYR A 200 -11.62 20.98 16.00
C TYR A 200 -12.15 22.36 16.37
N VAL A 201 -12.63 23.10 15.36
CA VAL A 201 -13.25 24.43 15.52
C VAL A 201 -14.75 24.21 15.48
N GLU A 202 -15.34 24.07 16.67
CA GLU A 202 -16.74 23.69 16.86
C GLU A 202 -17.71 24.69 16.24
N GLU A 203 -17.44 26.00 16.38
CA GLU A 203 -18.31 27.07 15.87
C GLU A 203 -18.43 27.04 14.34
N LYS A 204 -17.47 26.42 13.66
CA LYS A 204 -17.44 26.30 12.20
C LYS A 204 -17.68 24.87 11.72
N ALA A 205 -17.87 23.90 12.62
CA ALA A 205 -17.88 22.48 12.29
C ALA A 205 -16.68 22.09 11.40
N HIS A 206 -15.49 22.59 11.74
CA HIS A 206 -14.27 22.38 10.97
C HIS A 206 -13.29 21.50 11.75
N TYR A 207 -12.78 20.46 11.10
CA TYR A 207 -11.71 19.62 11.62
C TYR A 207 -10.43 19.88 10.84
N GLU A 208 -9.45 20.51 11.48
CA GLU A 208 -8.15 20.82 10.90
C GLU A 208 -7.14 19.74 11.27
N LEU A 209 -6.38 19.28 10.27
CA LEU A 209 -5.44 18.18 10.41
C LEU A 209 -4.14 18.52 9.68
N SER A 210 -2.99 18.27 10.31
CA SER A 210 -1.69 18.25 9.63
C SER A 210 -0.92 17.01 10.06
N PHE A 211 -0.08 16.51 9.14
CA PHE A 211 0.76 15.34 9.33
C PHE A 211 1.87 15.35 8.29
N VAL A 212 2.89 14.52 8.51
CA VAL A 212 4.02 14.30 7.59
C VAL A 212 3.95 12.87 7.05
N LEU A 213 4.29 12.73 5.78
CA LEU A 213 4.38 11.45 5.06
C LEU A 213 5.75 11.33 4.39
N PRO A 214 6.24 10.09 4.15
CA PRO A 214 7.41 9.86 3.32
C PRO A 214 7.25 10.42 1.91
N LYS A 215 8.37 10.79 1.29
CA LYS A 215 8.39 11.20 -0.12
C LYS A 215 7.76 10.14 -1.01
N GLY A 216 6.98 10.60 -1.99
CA GLY A 216 6.29 9.73 -2.94
C GLY A 216 4.98 9.14 -2.41
N SER A 217 4.55 9.48 -1.20
CA SER A 217 3.24 9.11 -0.64
C SER A 217 2.18 10.19 -0.93
N TYR A 218 0.90 9.81 -0.91
CA TYR A 218 -0.21 10.72 -1.19
C TYR A 218 -1.02 10.99 0.07
N ALA A 219 -1.36 12.25 0.32
CA ALA A 219 -2.21 12.63 1.45
C ALA A 219 -3.62 12.05 1.37
N THR A 220 -4.10 11.73 0.16
CA THR A 220 -5.39 11.07 -0.08
C THR A 220 -5.48 9.74 0.65
N ASN A 221 -4.41 8.95 0.69
CA ASN A 221 -4.39 7.65 1.36
C ASN A 221 -4.76 7.76 2.86
N VAL A 222 -4.30 8.82 3.54
CA VAL A 222 -4.69 9.09 4.94
C VAL A 222 -6.16 9.49 5.03
N LEU A 223 -6.62 10.32 4.09
CA LEU A 223 -8.00 10.81 4.06
C LEU A 223 -9.00 9.69 3.75
N ASP A 224 -8.64 8.73 2.92
CA ASP A 224 -9.52 7.62 2.54
C ASP A 224 -9.73 6.67 3.73
N VAL A 225 -8.68 6.38 4.50
CA VAL A 225 -8.79 5.66 5.78
C VAL A 225 -9.63 6.47 6.79
N LEU A 226 -9.45 7.79 6.89
CA LEU A 226 -10.24 8.64 7.79
C LEU A 226 -11.74 8.69 7.44
N ARG A 227 -12.08 8.60 6.16
CA ARG A 227 -13.47 8.54 5.71
C ARG A 227 -14.10 7.17 5.97
N GLY A 228 -13.29 6.14 6.21
CA GLY A 228 -13.74 4.76 6.28
C GLY A 228 -14.15 4.23 4.91
N GLY A 229 -13.45 4.66 3.85
CA GLY A 229 -13.74 4.21 2.49
C GLY A 229 -13.58 2.69 2.36
N ASN A 230 -14.66 2.03 1.96
CA ASN A 230 -14.72 0.62 1.57
C ASN A 230 -14.32 0.40 0.09
N GLU A 231 -13.67 1.36 -0.55
CA GLU A 231 -13.24 1.24 -1.95
C GLU A 231 -11.73 1.04 -1.97
N PHE A 232 -11.34 -0.24 -2.05
CA PHE A 232 -9.98 -0.70 -2.36
C PHE A 232 -9.96 -1.35 -3.75
#